data_AF-K2CND0-F1
#
_entry.id   AF-K2CND0-F1
#
_cell.length_a   1.000
_cell.length_b   1.000
_cell.length_c   1.000
_cell.angle_alpha   90.00
_cell.angle_beta   90.00
_cell.angle_gamma   90.00
#
_symmetry.space_group_name_H-M   'P 1'
#
loop_
_entity.id
_entity.type
_entity.pdbx_description
1 polymer ?
#
loop_
_entity_poly.entity_id
_entity_poly.type
_entity_poly.pdbx_seq_one_letter_code
_entity_poly.pdbx_strand_id
1 'polypeptide(L)'
;GTSLPSTPGVITKYPIGTEGALCMHPDRVCELLRDETKRAIKIMNSIEPAQISGSIQLKVKVADVCLSSRLEWIPGLKRLDDTSFEFTGRNMKEIANLMYGCATMIEAKF
;
A
#
# COMPACT_ATOMS: atom_id res chain seq x y z
N GLY A 1 -8.24 -4.41 10.28
CA GLY A 1 -8.48 -5.50 9.32
C GLY A 1 -7.95 -5.08 7.97
N THR A 2 -7.54 -6.01 7.12
CA THR A 2 -7.18 -5.70 5.73
C THR A 2 -8.44 -5.43 4.91
N SER A 3 -8.33 -4.62 3.86
CA SER A 3 -9.40 -4.32 2.90
C SER A 3 -9.71 -5.46 1.91
N LEU A 4 -9.23 -6.67 2.20
CA LEU A 4 -9.40 -7.87 1.39
C LEU A 4 -10.33 -8.84 2.13
N PRO A 5 -11.63 -8.89 1.76
CA PRO A 5 -12.59 -9.74 2.44
C PRO A 5 -12.17 -11.20 2.34
N SER A 6 -12.51 -11.99 3.36
CA SER A 6 -12.28 -13.44 3.39
C SER A 6 -10.82 -13.88 3.24
N THR A 7 -9.86 -12.97 3.41
CA THR A 7 -8.42 -13.29 3.35
C THR A 7 -7.91 -13.68 4.74
N PRO A 8 -7.40 -14.92 4.92
CA PRO A 8 -6.77 -15.35 6.17
C PRO A 8 -5.57 -14.48 6.53
N GLY A 9 -5.36 -14.23 7.81
CA GLY A 9 -4.26 -13.39 8.28
C GLY A 9 -3.83 -13.75 9.70
N VAL A 10 -2.55 -13.50 9.99
CA VAL A 10 -1.95 -13.71 11.32
C VAL A 10 -1.46 -12.37 11.83
N ILE A 11 -1.96 -11.95 12.99
CA ILE A 11 -1.45 -10.76 13.69
C ILE A 11 -0.16 -11.15 14.40
N THR A 12 0.97 -10.56 13.99
CA THR A 12 2.29 -10.88 14.59
C THR A 12 2.69 -9.93 15.72
N LYS A 13 2.11 -8.73 15.73
CA LYS A 13 2.37 -7.66 16.70
C LYS A 13 1.16 -6.74 16.84
N TYR A 14 1.03 -6.09 17.99
CA TYR A 14 0.03 -5.04 18.25
C TYR A 14 0.73 -3.70 18.40
N PRO A 15 0.38 -2.66 17.62
CA PRO A 15 1.02 -1.36 17.73
C PRO A 15 0.66 -0.70 19.08
N ILE A 16 1.67 -0.12 19.73
CA ILE A 16 1.50 0.71 20.95
C ILE A 16 1.70 2.19 20.62
N GLY A 17 2.44 2.50 19.55
CA GLY A 17 2.66 3.85 19.02
C GLY A 17 3.42 3.80 17.69
N THR A 18 3.89 4.95 17.20
CA THR A 18 4.62 5.04 15.92
C THR A 18 5.92 4.23 15.92
N GLU A 19 6.58 4.12 17.07
CA GLU A 19 7.89 3.46 17.21
C GLU A 19 7.86 2.21 18.11
N GLY A 20 6.67 1.74 18.50
CA GLY A 20 6.54 0.65 19.48
C GLY A 20 5.44 -0.34 19.13
N ALA A 21 5.70 -1.63 19.39
CA ALA A 21 4.72 -2.69 19.24
C ALA A 21 4.94 -3.84 20.23
N LEU A 22 3.84 -4.40 20.74
CA LEU A 22 3.85 -5.65 21.50
C LEU A 22 3.97 -6.82 20.51
N CYS A 23 5.10 -7.52 20.54
CA CYS A 23 5.39 -8.60 19.60
C CYS A 23 5.09 -9.98 20.23
N MET A 24 4.56 -10.90 19.42
CA MET A 24 4.48 -12.31 19.83
C MET A 24 5.85 -12.99 19.75
N HIS A 25 6.05 -14.05 20.54
CA HIS A 25 7.28 -14.85 20.47
C HIS A 25 7.47 -15.43 19.05
N PRO A 26 8.70 -15.42 18.49
CA PRO A 26 8.96 -15.87 17.12
C PRO A 26 8.44 -17.28 16.82
N ASP A 27 8.69 -18.25 17.71
CA ASP A 27 8.23 -19.63 17.53
C ASP A 27 6.72 -19.71 17.38
N ARG A 28 5.99 -18.93 18.19
CA ARG A 28 4.52 -18.88 18.12
C ARG A 28 4.04 -18.26 16.81
N VAL A 29 4.73 -17.24 16.31
CA VAL A 29 4.43 -16.64 15.00
C VAL A 29 4.62 -17.68 13.88
N CYS A 30 5.71 -18.43 13.91
CA CYS A 30 5.98 -19.47 12.90
C CYS A 30 4.91 -20.57 12.88
N GLU A 31 4.44 -21.02 14.05
CA GLU A 31 3.33 -21.96 14.16
C GLU A 31 2.05 -21.41 13.53
N LEU A 32 1.65 -20.20 13.94
CA LEU A 32 0.41 -19.56 13.45
C LEU A 32 0.46 -19.31 11.94
N LEU A 33 1.60 -18.84 11.42
CA LEU A 33 1.79 -18.67 9.98
C LEU A 33 1.66 -19.99 9.24
N ARG A 34 2.23 -21.08 9.76
CA ARG A 34 2.14 -22.41 9.12
C ARG A 34 0.69 -22.89 9.03
N ASP A 35 -0.06 -22.74 10.12
CA ASP A 35 -1.45 -23.19 10.18
C ASP A 35 -2.38 -22.33 9.32
N GLU A 36 -2.23 -21.00 9.37
CA GLU A 36 -3.06 -20.10 8.58
C GLU A 36 -2.74 -20.17 7.10
N THR A 37 -1.48 -20.43 6.73
CA THR A 37 -1.08 -20.71 5.34
C THR A 37 -1.79 -21.96 4.80
N LYS A 38 -1.82 -23.06 5.59
CA LYS A 38 -2.56 -24.27 5.20
C LYS A 38 -4.05 -23.98 5.00
N ARG A 39 -4.65 -23.15 5.86
CA ARG A 39 -6.05 -22.72 5.73
C ARG A 39 -6.25 -21.88 4.47
N ALA A 40 -5.39 -20.90 4.21
CA ALA A 40 -5.44 -20.05 3.03
C ALA A 40 -5.38 -20.85 1.73
N ILE A 41 -4.51 -21.86 1.65
CA ILE A 41 -4.43 -22.75 0.49
C ILE A 41 -5.75 -23.52 0.29
N LYS A 42 -6.36 -24.03 1.37
CA LYS A 42 -7.62 -24.78 1.29
C LYS A 42 -8.79 -23.93 0.78
N ILE A 43 -8.82 -22.64 1.14
CA ILE A 43 -9.91 -21.73 0.76
C ILE A 43 -9.54 -20.82 -0.42
N MET A 44 -8.40 -21.05 -1.09
CA MET A 44 -7.89 -20.15 -2.14
C MET A 44 -8.92 -19.89 -3.24
N ASN A 45 -9.68 -20.91 -3.62
CA ASN A 45 -10.71 -20.82 -4.66
C ASN A 45 -11.92 -19.96 -4.25
N SER A 46 -12.12 -19.69 -2.96
CA SER A 46 -13.18 -18.80 -2.47
C SER A 46 -12.70 -17.36 -2.23
N ILE A 47 -11.42 -17.08 -2.43
CA ILE A 47 -10.87 -15.72 -2.29
C ILE A 47 -11.01 -15.03 -3.64
N GLU A 48 -11.95 -14.10 -3.73
CA GLU A 48 -12.15 -13.31 -4.95
C GLU A 48 -11.03 -12.27 -5.11
N PRO A 49 -10.36 -12.20 -6.27
CA PRO A 49 -9.39 -11.16 -6.54
C PRO A 49 -10.05 -9.78 -6.58
N ALA A 50 -9.40 -8.77 -6.00
CA ALA A 50 -9.87 -7.39 -6.08
C ALA A 50 -10.00 -6.95 -7.55
N GLN A 51 -11.23 -6.72 -8.00
CA GLN A 51 -11.53 -6.30 -9.36
C GLN A 51 -11.35 -4.79 -9.49
N ILE A 52 -10.15 -4.37 -9.91
CA ILE A 52 -9.88 -2.97 -10.24
C ILE A 52 -9.94 -2.83 -11.77
N SER A 53 -11.06 -2.33 -12.28
CA SER A 53 -11.31 -2.17 -13.71
C SER A 53 -11.53 -0.71 -14.11
N GLY A 54 -11.14 -0.36 -15.33
CA GLY A 54 -11.34 0.98 -15.90
C GLY A 54 -10.25 1.97 -15.50
N SER A 55 -10.51 3.24 -15.79
CA SER A 55 -9.63 4.35 -15.39
C SER A 55 -9.67 4.53 -13.88
N ILE A 56 -8.49 4.60 -13.27
CA ILE A 56 -8.32 4.76 -11.82
C ILE A 56 -7.86 6.18 -11.54
N GLN A 57 -8.61 6.89 -10.71
CA GLN A 57 -8.20 8.18 -10.18
C GLN A 57 -7.45 7.97 -8.87
N LEU A 58 -6.20 8.38 -8.83
CA LEU A 58 -5.33 8.33 -7.66
C LEU A 58 -5.14 9.74 -7.11
N LYS A 59 -5.41 9.91 -5.81
CA LYS A 59 -5.03 11.10 -5.05
C LYS A 59 -3.80 10.80 -4.20
N VAL A 60 -2.74 11.56 -4.38
CA VAL A 60 -1.50 11.47 -3.61
C VAL A 60 -1.43 12.67 -2.68
N LYS A 61 -1.21 12.43 -1.38
CA LYS A 61 -0.96 13.50 -0.41
C LYS A 61 0.44 13.33 0.16
N VAL A 62 1.29 14.35 0.02
CA VAL A 62 2.62 14.39 0.61
C VAL A 62 2.57 15.01 2.01
N ALA A 63 3.48 14.57 2.88
CA ALA A 63 3.58 15.08 4.24
C ALA A 63 4.31 16.43 4.32
N ASP A 64 5.21 16.71 3.38
CA ASP A 64 6.04 17.91 3.35
C ASP A 64 5.86 18.67 2.02
N VAL A 65 5.65 19.98 2.12
CA VAL A 65 5.51 20.89 0.98
C VAL A 65 6.81 20.97 0.18
N CYS A 66 7.99 20.75 0.76
CA CYS A 66 9.25 20.72 0.03
C CYS A 66 9.31 19.56 -1.00
N LEU A 67 8.52 18.51 -0.81
CA LEU A 67 8.39 17.39 -1.74
C LEU A 67 7.40 17.69 -2.88
N SER A 68 6.52 18.67 -2.72
CA SER A 68 5.47 19.01 -3.68
C SER A 68 6.04 19.44 -5.03
N SER A 69 7.08 20.28 -5.03
CA SER A 69 7.72 20.80 -6.26
C SER A 69 8.40 19.71 -7.09
N ARG A 70 8.86 18.63 -6.44
CA ARG A 70 9.49 17.50 -7.12
C ARG A 70 8.47 16.62 -7.84
N LEU A 71 7.27 16.47 -7.26
CA LEU A 71 6.21 15.67 -7.86
C LEU A 71 5.61 16.35 -9.09
N GLU A 72 5.63 17.67 -9.17
CA GLU A 72 5.18 18.43 -10.36
C GLU A 72 5.94 18.07 -11.64
N TRP A 73 7.14 17.49 -11.54
CA TRP A 73 7.91 17.05 -12.71
C TRP A 73 7.38 15.77 -13.34
N ILE A 74 6.51 15.03 -12.65
CA ILE A 74 5.97 13.77 -13.15
C ILE A 74 4.85 14.08 -14.15
N PRO A 75 4.99 13.66 -15.43
CA PRO A 75 3.98 13.95 -16.45
C PRO A 75 2.61 13.36 -16.10
N GLY A 76 1.57 14.17 -16.31
CA GLY A 76 0.17 13.77 -16.07
C GLY A 76 -0.28 13.89 -14.61
N LEU A 77 0.63 14.15 -13.67
CA LEU A 77 0.27 14.47 -12.29
C LEU A 77 -0.19 15.92 -12.21
N LYS A 78 -1.38 16.16 -11.66
CA LYS A 78 -1.99 17.48 -11.50
C LYS A 78 -1.97 17.89 -10.03
N ARG A 79 -1.47 19.08 -9.72
CA ARG A 79 -1.55 19.63 -8.37
C ARG A 79 -2.99 20.09 -8.07
N LEU A 80 -3.53 19.68 -6.93
CA LEU A 80 -4.84 20.09 -6.43
C LEU A 80 -4.73 21.18 -5.36
N ASP A 81 -3.77 21.02 -4.44
CA ASP A 81 -3.45 21.99 -3.38
C ASP A 81 -1.94 21.92 -3.03
N ASP A 82 -1.52 22.51 -1.92
CA ASP A 82 -0.11 22.57 -1.53
C ASP A 82 0.54 21.22 -1.23
N THR A 83 -0.26 20.21 -0.92
CA THR A 83 0.24 18.88 -0.54
C THR A 83 -0.45 17.73 -1.28
N SER A 84 -1.47 18.02 -2.09
CA SER A 84 -2.28 17.02 -2.76
C SER A 84 -2.16 17.10 -4.28
N PHE A 85 -2.04 15.93 -4.89
CA PHE A 85 -1.92 15.72 -6.32
C PHE A 85 -2.92 14.68 -6.81
N GLU A 86 -3.29 14.75 -8.07
CA GLU A 86 -4.21 13.83 -8.73
C GLU A 86 -3.59 13.28 -10.01
N PHE A 87 -3.80 11.99 -10.25
CA PHE A 87 -3.45 11.32 -11.49
C PHE A 87 -4.54 10.34 -11.90
N THR A 88 -4.85 10.31 -13.19
CA THR A 88 -5.78 9.33 -13.75
C THR A 88 -5.02 8.34 -14.62
N GLY A 89 -4.87 7.11 -14.13
CA GLY A 89 -4.25 6.01 -14.86
C GLY A 89 -5.29 5.16 -15.58
N ARG A 90 -4.91 4.54 -16.69
CA ARG A 90 -5.79 3.65 -17.49
C ARG A 90 -5.97 2.27 -16.88
N ASN A 91 -5.04 1.87 -16.00
CA ASN A 91 -5.03 0.57 -15.33
C ASN A 91 -4.13 0.64 -14.09
N MET A 92 -4.18 -0.40 -13.25
CA MET A 92 -3.43 -0.44 -11.99
C MET A 92 -1.91 -0.44 -12.18
N LYS A 93 -1.40 -0.88 -13.35
CA LYS A 93 0.04 -0.85 -13.66
C LYS A 93 0.55 0.58 -13.76
N GLU A 94 -0.21 1.49 -14.39
CA GLU A 94 0.15 2.91 -14.46
C GLU A 94 0.14 3.57 -13.08
N ILE A 95 -0.87 3.24 -12.26
CA ILE A 95 -0.96 3.72 -10.87
C ILE A 95 0.25 3.24 -10.06
N ALA A 96 0.61 1.96 -10.16
CA ALA A 96 1.76 1.40 -9.44
C ALA A 96 3.09 2.05 -9.89
N ASN A 97 3.27 2.27 -11.20
CA ASN A 97 4.44 2.93 -11.74
C ASN A 97 4.55 4.38 -11.26
N LEU A 98 3.44 5.12 -11.23
CA LEU A 98 3.42 6.47 -10.68
C LEU A 98 3.81 6.47 -9.19
N MET A 99 3.18 5.60 -8.39
CA MET A 99 3.48 5.51 -6.96
C MET A 99 4.94 5.18 -6.70
N TYR A 100 5.53 4.29 -7.50
CA TYR A 100 6.95 3.99 -7.45
C TYR A 100 7.81 5.22 -7.78
N GLY A 101 7.49 5.93 -8.87
CA GLY A 101 8.18 7.17 -9.25
C GLY A 101 8.11 8.26 -8.18
N CYS A 102 6.93 8.45 -7.57
CA CYS A 102 6.74 9.37 -6.44
C CYS A 102 7.65 8.99 -5.27
N ALA A 103 7.68 7.72 -4.88
CA ALA A 103 8.52 7.24 -3.77
C ALA A 103 10.02 7.47 -4.05
N THR A 104 10.48 7.15 -5.27
CA THR A 104 11.89 7.36 -5.67
C THR A 104 12.28 8.84 -5.64
N MET A 105 11.40 9.75 -6.10
CA MET A 105 11.69 11.20 -6.10
C MET A 105 11.72 11.81 -4.69
N ILE A 106 10.97 11.22 -3.74
CA ILE A 106 11.00 11.61 -2.33
C ILE A 106 12.31 11.15 -1.67
N GLU A 107 12.77 9.94 -1.97
CA GLU A 107 14.01 9.39 -1.38
C GLU A 107 15.29 9.94 -2.03
N ALA A 108 15.22 10.43 -3.27
CA ALA A 108 16.37 11.00 -3.97
C ALA A 108 16.92 12.23 -3.25
N LYS A 109 18.10 12.08 -2.65
CA LYS A 109 18.91 13.21 -2.13
C LYS A 109 19.67 13.81 -3.30
N PHE A 110 19.21 14.96 -3.79
CA PHE A 110 19.94 15.82 -4.72
C PHE A 110 20.65 16.92 -3.93
#